data_AF-L1MA09-F1
#
_entry.id   AF-L1MA09-F1
#
_cell.length_a   1.000
_cell.length_b   1.000
_cell.length_c   1.000
_cell.angle_alpha   90.00
_cell.angle_beta   90.00
_cell.angle_gamma   90.00
#
_symmetry.space_group_name_H-M   'P 1'
#
loop_
_entity.id
_entity.type
_entity.pdbx_description
1 polymer ?
#
loop_
_entity_poly.entity_id
_entity_poly.type
_entity_poly.pdbx_seq_one_letter_code
_entity_poly.pdbx_strand_id
1 'polypeptide(L)'
;MKRKLATSLCTFALLTSLQPAAQADELADFLRSLVGPIMPGNNEGPAPANPGPGDALIAEVSGQHFSAQAPQLDPAVQPQWAIVVFGSALDKDGGVPQALSSRLEKALVVANTNPGATVVVAGGKPQAGVTEAQAMKRWLVEHGVGEERIVTEEQSTDTVGNAKNVAPILSNGGKNGAILITAGSHLRRATVDFRMATGSAYNTISVPAEDKDVTPPVPEWEKTAMERDLKQF
;
A
#
# COMPACT_ATOMS: atom_id res chain seq x y z
N MET A 1 63.60 54.44 -1.78
CA MET A 1 65.02 54.03 -1.94
C MET A 1 65.17 53.08 -3.13
N LYS A 2 66.40 52.85 -3.61
CA LYS A 2 66.80 51.88 -4.67
C LYS A 2 66.24 50.47 -4.34
N ARG A 3 65.95 49.52 -5.24
CA ARG A 3 66.05 49.36 -6.73
C ARG A 3 64.60 49.29 -7.33
N LYS A 4 64.20 48.66 -8.46
CA LYS A 4 64.81 47.81 -9.51
C LYS A 4 64.05 47.99 -10.86
N LEU A 5 64.79 47.89 -11.96
CA LEU A 5 64.39 47.78 -13.38
C LEU A 5 63.45 46.56 -13.65
N ALA A 6 62.36 46.63 -14.43
CA ALA A 6 62.19 46.98 -15.86
C ALA A 6 62.43 45.81 -16.86
N THR A 7 61.90 46.00 -18.09
CA THR A 7 61.84 45.09 -19.27
C THR A 7 61.07 43.77 -19.12
N SER A 8 60.41 43.21 -20.16
CA SER A 8 60.40 43.59 -21.60
C SER A 8 59.00 43.56 -22.28
N LEU A 9 59.00 44.03 -23.54
CA LEU A 9 57.89 44.53 -24.36
C LEU A 9 57.08 43.46 -25.15
N CYS A 10 55.89 43.89 -25.60
CA CYS A 10 55.14 43.44 -26.80
C CYS A 10 54.59 41.98 -26.78
N THR A 11 53.49 41.65 -27.48
CA THR A 11 53.04 42.17 -28.79
C THR A 11 51.51 42.17 -28.98
N PHE A 12 50.94 43.38 -29.17
CA PHE A 12 49.79 43.73 -30.05
C PHE A 12 48.36 43.13 -29.87
N ALA A 13 47.42 43.88 -30.46
CA ALA A 13 46.12 43.45 -31.00
C ALA A 13 44.95 43.04 -30.06
N LEU A 14 43.99 43.99 -29.92
CA LEU A 14 42.55 43.71 -30.06
C LEU A 14 42.32 42.93 -31.38
N LEU A 15 41.31 42.07 -31.57
CA LEU A 15 39.88 42.32 -31.36
C LEU A 15 39.05 41.02 -31.46
N THR A 16 37.78 41.08 -31.03
CA THR A 16 36.63 40.19 -31.40
C THR A 16 36.58 38.73 -30.91
N SER A 17 35.49 38.43 -30.19
CA SER A 17 34.78 37.15 -30.02
C SER A 17 35.54 35.89 -29.59
N LEU A 18 35.21 35.42 -28.38
CA LEU A 18 35.05 34.00 -28.02
C LEU A 18 34.00 33.88 -26.89
N GLN A 19 33.43 32.69 -26.70
CA GLN A 19 32.11 32.52 -26.04
C GLN A 19 32.14 32.44 -24.49
N PRO A 20 31.06 32.84 -23.78
CA PRO A 20 30.93 32.70 -22.33
C PRO A 20 30.86 31.25 -21.78
N ALA A 21 30.86 30.23 -22.63
CA ALA A 21 30.54 28.84 -22.23
C ALA A 21 31.64 28.17 -21.38
N ALA A 22 32.90 28.29 -21.78
CA ALA A 22 34.00 27.47 -21.25
C ALA A 22 34.23 27.59 -19.73
N GLN A 23 33.84 28.72 -19.12
CA GLN A 23 34.01 28.96 -17.67
C GLN A 23 32.84 28.45 -16.82
N ALA A 24 31.72 28.07 -17.42
CA ALA A 24 30.63 27.38 -16.71
C ALA A 24 30.94 25.87 -16.58
N ASP A 25 31.50 25.27 -17.63
CA ASP A 25 31.76 23.84 -17.71
C ASP A 25 32.88 23.40 -16.76
N GLU A 26 34.01 24.12 -16.68
CA GLU A 26 35.08 23.82 -15.71
C GLU A 26 34.60 23.89 -14.25
N LEU A 27 33.69 24.82 -13.92
CA LEU A 27 33.10 24.91 -12.57
C LEU A 27 32.14 23.75 -12.32
N ALA A 28 31.36 23.33 -13.32
CA ALA A 28 30.49 22.17 -13.22
C ALA A 28 31.28 20.87 -13.03
N ASP A 29 32.40 20.68 -13.75
CA ASP A 29 33.25 19.49 -13.64
C ASP A 29 34.08 19.49 -12.35
N PHE A 30 34.52 20.64 -11.84
CA PHE A 30 35.12 20.73 -10.50
C PHE A 30 34.11 20.36 -9.39
N LEU A 31 32.85 20.80 -9.51
CA LEU A 31 31.80 20.41 -8.57
C LEU A 31 31.42 18.92 -8.67
N ARG A 32 31.43 18.33 -9.87
CA ARG A 32 31.29 16.87 -10.06
C ARG A 32 32.45 16.10 -9.46
N SER A 33 33.67 16.60 -9.56
CA SER A 33 34.88 16.00 -8.97
C SER A 33 34.83 15.93 -7.44
N LEU A 34 34.24 16.95 -6.79
CA LEU A 34 34.07 16.99 -5.34
C LEU A 34 32.92 16.11 -4.81
N VAL A 35 32.02 15.63 -5.68
CA VAL A 35 30.94 14.71 -5.31
C VAL A 35 31.19 13.36 -6.00
N GLY A 36 32.04 12.55 -5.37
CA GLY A 36 32.23 11.15 -5.76
C GLY A 36 30.88 10.41 -5.81
N PRO A 37 30.71 9.43 -6.73
CA PRO A 37 29.41 8.86 -7.01
C PRO A 37 28.81 8.20 -5.75
N ILE A 38 27.72 8.79 -5.25
CA ILE A 38 26.82 8.13 -4.31
C ILE A 38 26.14 7.01 -5.11
N MET A 39 26.76 5.84 -5.10
CA MET A 39 26.12 4.62 -5.59
C MET A 39 24.82 4.44 -4.80
N PRO A 40 23.64 4.38 -5.44
CA PRO A 40 22.47 3.85 -4.75
C PRO A 40 22.81 2.43 -4.30
N GLY A 41 22.45 2.09 -3.07
CA GLY A 41 22.74 0.79 -2.45
C GLY A 41 21.88 -0.32 -3.05
N ASN A 42 22.10 -0.63 -4.32
CA ASN A 42 21.40 -1.68 -5.07
C ASN A 42 21.84 -3.06 -4.60
N ASN A 43 21.39 -3.43 -3.39
CA ASN A 43 21.48 -4.80 -2.86
C ASN A 43 20.44 -5.74 -3.49
N GLU A 44 19.66 -5.26 -4.47
CA GLU A 44 18.91 -6.12 -5.37
C GLU A 44 19.83 -6.64 -6.48
N GLY A 45 20.17 -7.93 -6.37
CA GLY A 45 20.66 -8.69 -7.51
C GLY A 45 19.60 -8.78 -8.62
N PRO A 46 19.96 -9.28 -9.81
CA PRO A 46 18.99 -9.47 -10.88
C PRO A 46 17.83 -10.34 -10.40
N ALA A 47 16.60 -9.87 -10.61
CA ALA A 47 15.39 -10.59 -10.23
C ALA A 47 15.39 -12.03 -10.81
N PRO A 48 14.87 -13.03 -10.07
CA PRO A 48 14.98 -14.43 -10.45
C PRO A 48 14.36 -14.68 -11.83
N ALA A 49 15.11 -15.37 -12.70
CA ALA A 49 14.72 -15.60 -14.11
C ALA A 49 13.40 -16.37 -14.28
N ASN A 50 12.93 -17.05 -13.22
CA ASN A 50 11.55 -17.47 -13.04
C ASN A 50 11.13 -17.10 -11.60
N PRO A 51 10.30 -16.05 -11.38
CA PRO A 51 9.73 -15.78 -10.07
C PRO A 51 8.82 -16.92 -9.60
N GLY A 52 8.80 -17.20 -8.30
CA GLY A 52 7.82 -18.12 -7.71
C GLY A 52 6.39 -17.55 -7.79
N PRO A 53 5.34 -18.37 -7.58
CA PRO A 53 3.95 -17.89 -7.66
C PRO A 53 3.64 -16.71 -6.73
N GLY A 54 4.25 -16.67 -5.54
CA GLY A 54 4.17 -15.54 -4.62
C GLY A 54 4.94 -14.31 -5.09
N ASP A 55 6.16 -14.48 -5.61
CA ASP A 55 6.97 -13.36 -6.15
C ASP A 55 6.27 -12.70 -7.36
N ALA A 56 5.65 -13.51 -8.22
CA ALA A 56 4.84 -13.04 -9.34
C ALA A 56 3.58 -12.29 -8.87
N LEU A 57 2.92 -12.76 -7.81
CA LEU A 57 1.79 -12.07 -7.18
C LEU A 57 2.23 -10.74 -6.53
N ILE A 58 3.40 -10.69 -5.87
CA ILE A 58 3.98 -9.43 -5.37
C ILE A 58 4.24 -8.47 -6.53
N ALA A 59 4.84 -8.92 -7.63
CA ALA A 59 5.09 -8.06 -8.80
C ALA A 59 3.79 -7.52 -9.42
N GLU A 60 2.77 -8.37 -9.57
CA GLU A 60 1.44 -8.01 -10.06
C GLU A 60 0.79 -6.94 -9.17
N VAL A 61 0.68 -7.22 -7.87
CA VAL A 61 0.05 -6.33 -6.87
C VAL A 61 0.88 -5.07 -6.61
N SER A 62 2.19 -5.09 -6.88
CA SER A 62 3.07 -3.91 -6.82
C SER A 62 2.89 -2.98 -8.02
N GLY A 63 2.61 -3.52 -9.21
CA GLY A 63 2.29 -2.73 -10.40
C GLY A 63 0.89 -2.12 -10.39
N GLN A 64 -0.02 -2.64 -9.57
CA GLN A 64 -1.43 -2.24 -9.56
C GLN A 64 -1.68 -0.80 -9.07
N HIS A 65 -2.77 -0.24 -9.60
CA HIS A 65 -3.40 1.00 -9.15
C HIS A 65 -4.71 0.66 -8.44
N PHE A 66 -4.85 1.07 -7.19
CA PHE A 66 -6.08 0.85 -6.41
C PHE A 66 -6.83 2.16 -6.26
N SER A 67 -8.06 2.23 -6.80
CA SER A 67 -8.88 3.43 -6.64
C SER A 67 -9.62 3.44 -5.31
N ALA A 68 -9.70 4.63 -4.69
CA ALA A 68 -10.51 4.91 -3.52
C ALA A 68 -12.01 5.01 -3.82
N GLN A 69 -12.42 5.01 -5.09
CA GLN A 69 -13.83 4.99 -5.48
C GLN A 69 -14.50 3.70 -4.96
N ALA A 70 -15.59 3.87 -4.21
CA ALA A 70 -16.39 2.75 -3.74
C ALA A 70 -16.96 1.97 -4.94
N PRO A 71 -16.63 0.67 -5.12
CA PRO A 71 -17.14 -0.11 -6.23
C PRO A 71 -18.64 -0.40 -6.05
N GLN A 72 -19.37 -0.47 -7.16
CA GLN A 72 -20.74 -0.93 -7.22
C GLN A 72 -20.82 -2.18 -8.10
N LEU A 73 -21.17 -3.30 -7.49
CA LEU A 73 -21.38 -4.58 -8.15
C LEU A 73 -22.79 -4.65 -8.76
N ASP A 74 -22.94 -5.43 -9.82
CA ASP A 74 -24.26 -5.82 -10.35
C ASP A 74 -25.10 -6.45 -9.22
N PRO A 75 -26.35 -6.00 -8.98
CA PRO A 75 -27.24 -6.58 -7.97
C PRO A 75 -27.39 -8.11 -8.03
N ALA A 76 -27.26 -8.72 -9.21
CA ALA A 76 -27.31 -10.17 -9.39
C ALA A 76 -26.07 -10.91 -8.86
N VAL A 77 -24.90 -10.25 -8.79
CA VAL A 77 -23.67 -10.87 -8.23
C VAL A 77 -23.45 -10.56 -6.76
N GLN A 78 -24.01 -9.46 -6.24
CA GLN A 78 -23.84 -9.04 -4.83
C GLN A 78 -24.02 -10.16 -3.79
N PRO A 79 -25.03 -11.07 -3.87
CA PRO A 79 -25.18 -12.18 -2.91
C PRO A 79 -24.00 -13.17 -2.88
N GLN A 80 -23.24 -13.28 -3.98
CA GLN A 80 -22.07 -14.15 -4.12
C GLN A 80 -20.77 -13.47 -3.66
N TRP A 81 -20.83 -12.19 -3.33
CA TRP A 81 -19.68 -11.38 -2.92
C TRP A 81 -19.71 -11.05 -1.42
N ALA A 82 -18.58 -10.60 -0.91
CA ALA A 82 -18.42 -10.07 0.44
C ALA A 82 -17.67 -8.72 0.43
N ILE A 83 -17.91 -7.91 1.45
CA ILE A 83 -17.13 -6.71 1.78
C ILE A 83 -16.27 -7.09 3.00
N VAL A 84 -14.96 -7.22 2.79
CA VAL A 84 -14.01 -7.70 3.81
C VAL A 84 -13.28 -6.49 4.39
N VAL A 85 -13.44 -6.24 5.70
CA VAL A 85 -12.79 -5.14 6.41
C VAL A 85 -11.75 -5.70 7.37
N PHE A 86 -10.48 -5.38 7.17
CA PHE A 86 -9.42 -5.74 8.10
C PHE A 86 -9.27 -4.69 9.20
N GLY A 87 -9.17 -5.16 10.44
CA GLY A 87 -9.08 -4.33 11.64
C GLY A 87 -7.73 -3.62 11.83
N SER A 88 -7.72 -2.74 12.82
CA SER A 88 -6.57 -2.06 13.39
C SER A 88 -6.82 -1.86 14.89
N ALA A 89 -5.73 -1.77 15.65
CA ALA A 89 -5.79 -1.79 17.11
C ALA A 89 -6.76 -0.72 17.67
N LEU A 90 -7.60 -1.15 18.60
CA LEU A 90 -8.56 -0.30 19.32
C LEU A 90 -7.85 0.66 20.29
N ASP A 91 -8.57 1.71 20.69
CA ASP A 91 -8.16 2.55 21.81
C ASP A 91 -8.11 1.75 23.13
N LYS A 92 -7.31 2.22 24.10
CA LYS A 92 -7.04 1.56 25.38
C LYS A 92 -8.27 1.04 26.17
N ASP A 93 -9.43 1.64 25.94
CA ASP A 93 -10.72 1.41 26.59
C ASP A 93 -11.72 0.64 25.69
N GLY A 94 -11.27 0.15 24.53
CA GLY A 94 -12.09 -0.56 23.55
C GLY A 94 -12.80 0.37 22.54
N GLY A 95 -12.45 1.66 22.53
CA GLY A 95 -12.92 2.62 21.53
C GLY A 95 -12.42 2.34 20.11
N VAL A 96 -13.13 2.87 19.12
CA VAL A 96 -12.78 2.79 17.69
C VAL A 96 -11.97 4.04 17.31
N PRO A 97 -10.63 3.96 17.13
CA PRO A 97 -9.83 5.12 16.75
C PRO A 97 -10.03 5.49 15.28
N GLN A 98 -9.60 6.70 14.90
CA GLN A 98 -9.71 7.22 13.54
C GLN A 98 -9.16 6.28 12.44
N ALA A 99 -8.08 5.54 12.73
CA ALA A 99 -7.47 4.58 11.80
C ALA A 99 -8.26 3.27 11.61
N LEU A 100 -9.34 3.08 12.38
CA LEU A 100 -10.35 2.05 12.22
C LEU A 100 -11.68 2.65 11.73
N SER A 101 -12.08 3.83 12.22
CA SER A 101 -13.30 4.51 11.78
C SER A 101 -13.29 4.79 10.29
N SER A 102 -12.17 5.27 9.71
CA SER A 102 -12.06 5.52 8.26
C SER A 102 -12.32 4.26 7.41
N ARG A 103 -11.92 3.08 7.92
CA ARG A 103 -12.18 1.78 7.26
C ARG A 103 -13.67 1.43 7.30
N LEU A 104 -14.32 1.74 8.42
CA LEU A 104 -15.74 1.51 8.63
C LEU A 104 -16.62 2.51 7.89
N GLU A 105 -16.20 3.77 7.78
CA GLU A 105 -16.80 4.81 6.95
C GLU A 105 -16.76 4.38 5.47
N LYS A 106 -15.60 3.93 4.96
CA LYS A 106 -15.49 3.35 3.61
C LYS A 106 -16.36 2.10 3.45
N ALA A 107 -16.35 1.19 4.42
CA ALA A 107 -17.16 -0.03 4.39
C ALA A 107 -18.66 0.24 4.41
N LEU A 108 -19.12 1.27 5.14
CA LEU A 108 -20.50 1.72 5.17
C LEU A 108 -20.95 2.24 3.80
N VAL A 109 -20.13 3.05 3.13
CA VAL A 109 -20.41 3.52 1.76
C VAL A 109 -20.54 2.33 0.80
N VAL A 110 -19.61 1.37 0.85
CA VAL A 110 -19.65 0.17 -0.01
C VAL A 110 -20.84 -0.74 0.35
N ALA A 111 -21.19 -0.90 1.63
CA ALA A 111 -22.31 -1.74 2.08
C ALA A 111 -23.68 -1.15 1.72
N ASN A 112 -23.76 0.18 1.55
CA ASN A 112 -24.95 0.90 1.11
C ASN A 112 -25.12 0.87 -0.42
N THR A 113 -24.04 0.93 -1.20
CA THR A 113 -24.10 0.75 -2.67
C THR A 113 -24.25 -0.71 -3.09
N ASN A 114 -23.85 -1.65 -2.23
CA ASN A 114 -23.93 -3.11 -2.44
C ASN A 114 -24.81 -3.80 -1.37
N PRO A 115 -26.14 -3.51 -1.30
CA PRO A 115 -27.01 -4.02 -0.24
C PRO A 115 -27.14 -5.55 -0.20
N GLY A 116 -26.90 -6.26 -1.31
CA GLY A 116 -26.93 -7.72 -1.36
C GLY A 116 -25.66 -8.41 -0.85
N ALA A 117 -24.57 -7.68 -0.61
CA ALA A 117 -23.30 -8.26 -0.17
C ALA A 117 -23.27 -8.52 1.34
N THR A 118 -22.60 -9.60 1.75
CA THR A 118 -22.27 -9.88 3.16
C THR A 118 -21.09 -9.01 3.58
N VAL A 119 -21.09 -8.47 4.80
CA VAL A 119 -19.93 -7.79 5.38
C VAL A 119 -19.19 -8.77 6.29
N VAL A 120 -17.87 -8.87 6.15
CA VAL A 120 -17.00 -9.67 7.02
C VAL A 120 -16.00 -8.72 7.66
N VAL A 121 -16.00 -8.62 8.99
CA VAL A 121 -15.07 -7.75 9.74
C VAL A 121 -14.10 -8.62 10.54
N ALA A 122 -12.80 -8.42 10.33
CA ALA A 122 -11.76 -9.34 10.80
C ALA A 122 -10.70 -8.64 11.66
N GLY A 123 -10.51 -9.13 12.89
CA GLY A 123 -9.54 -8.63 13.85
C GLY A 123 -9.84 -9.14 15.26
N GLY A 124 -8.96 -9.98 15.77
CA GLY A 124 -9.12 -10.74 17.01
C GLY A 124 -8.29 -10.26 18.19
N LYS A 125 -7.51 -9.18 18.07
CA LYS A 125 -6.77 -8.63 19.22
C LYS A 125 -7.75 -7.99 20.22
N PRO A 126 -7.86 -8.50 21.46
CA PRO A 126 -8.78 -7.95 22.44
C PRO A 126 -8.16 -6.75 23.15
N GLN A 127 -8.91 -5.65 23.24
CA GLN A 127 -8.56 -4.48 24.03
C GLN A 127 -9.75 -4.13 24.93
N ALA A 128 -9.50 -3.88 26.22
CA ALA A 128 -10.54 -3.74 27.25
C ALA A 128 -11.61 -4.85 27.28
N GLY A 129 -11.28 -6.06 26.79
CA GLY A 129 -12.18 -7.20 26.70
C GLY A 129 -13.04 -7.28 25.43
N VAL A 130 -12.82 -6.40 24.45
CA VAL A 130 -13.53 -6.34 23.17
C VAL A 130 -12.56 -6.60 22.02
N THR A 131 -12.94 -7.42 21.03
CA THR A 131 -12.14 -7.65 19.81
C THR A 131 -12.35 -6.53 18.77
N GLU A 132 -11.37 -6.30 17.90
CA GLU A 132 -11.47 -5.31 16.82
C GLU A 132 -12.73 -5.56 15.96
N ALA A 133 -13.02 -6.83 15.63
CA ALA A 133 -14.21 -7.24 14.89
C ALA A 133 -15.54 -7.03 15.65
N GLN A 134 -15.60 -7.26 16.98
CA GLN A 134 -16.79 -6.88 17.77
C GLN A 134 -17.05 -5.38 17.72
N ALA A 135 -16.01 -4.56 17.87
CA ALA A 135 -16.13 -3.10 17.80
C ALA A 135 -16.58 -2.65 16.40
N MET A 136 -15.98 -3.20 15.34
CA MET A 136 -16.38 -2.97 13.95
C MET A 136 -17.86 -3.34 13.69
N LYS A 137 -18.31 -4.50 14.15
CA LYS A 137 -19.72 -4.93 13.97
C LYS A 137 -20.69 -3.99 14.68
N ARG A 138 -20.44 -3.63 15.95
CA ARG A 138 -21.32 -2.68 16.69
C ARG A 138 -21.44 -1.34 15.96
N TRP A 139 -20.30 -0.77 15.56
CA TRP A 139 -20.26 0.51 14.84
C TRP A 139 -21.07 0.46 13.54
N LEU A 140 -20.95 -0.61 12.74
CA LEU A 140 -21.69 -0.75 11.48
C LEU A 140 -23.21 -0.90 11.70
N VAL A 141 -23.64 -1.60 12.75
CA VAL A 141 -25.06 -1.69 13.14
C VAL A 141 -25.60 -0.35 13.61
N GLU A 142 -24.83 0.37 14.44
CA GLU A 142 -25.16 1.74 14.90
C GLU A 142 -25.31 2.73 13.73
N HIS A 143 -24.60 2.49 12.62
CA HIS A 143 -24.69 3.28 11.38
C HIS A 143 -25.66 2.69 10.33
N GLY A 144 -26.48 1.70 10.70
CA GLY A 144 -27.62 1.23 9.90
C GLY A 144 -27.36 0.04 8.96
N VAL A 145 -26.20 -0.62 9.04
CA VAL A 145 -25.99 -1.91 8.34
C VAL A 145 -26.71 -3.01 9.12
N GLY A 146 -27.63 -3.73 8.46
CA GLY A 146 -28.38 -4.84 9.06
C GLY A 146 -27.46 -5.88 9.70
N GLU A 147 -27.74 -6.27 10.94
CA GLU A 147 -26.85 -7.13 11.74
C GLU A 147 -26.66 -8.51 11.08
N GLU A 148 -27.71 -9.02 10.45
CA GLU A 148 -27.74 -10.28 9.71
C GLU A 148 -26.79 -10.30 8.49
N ARG A 149 -26.35 -9.12 8.02
CA ARG A 149 -25.33 -9.00 6.97
C ARG A 149 -23.90 -9.12 7.49
N ILE A 150 -23.64 -9.00 8.80
CA ILE A 150 -22.30 -8.81 9.36
C ILE A 150 -21.80 -10.07 10.08
N VAL A 151 -20.75 -10.67 9.53
CA VAL A 151 -19.98 -11.77 10.13
C VAL A 151 -18.71 -11.22 10.79
N THR A 152 -18.43 -11.63 12.03
CA THR A 152 -17.16 -11.32 12.72
C THR A 152 -16.14 -12.45 12.56
N GLU A 153 -14.87 -12.08 12.44
CA GLU A 153 -13.72 -12.97 12.57
C GLU A 153 -12.83 -12.42 13.69
N GLU A 154 -12.65 -13.21 14.75
CA GLU A 154 -12.24 -12.73 16.08
C GLU A 154 -10.98 -13.42 16.62
N GLN A 155 -10.21 -14.12 15.79
CA GLN A 155 -9.03 -14.89 16.20
C GLN A 155 -7.73 -14.36 15.59
N SER A 156 -7.81 -13.58 14.51
CA SER A 156 -6.63 -13.03 13.84
C SER A 156 -5.88 -11.99 14.65
N THR A 157 -4.55 -12.13 14.73
CA THR A 157 -3.68 -11.16 15.43
C THR A 157 -2.82 -10.30 14.50
N ASP A 158 -2.84 -10.57 13.19
CA ASP A 158 -2.10 -9.82 12.17
C ASP A 158 -2.73 -10.01 10.77
N THR A 159 -2.11 -9.43 9.75
CA THR A 159 -2.63 -9.39 8.36
C THR A 159 -2.66 -10.77 7.69
N VAL A 160 -1.72 -11.67 8.02
CA VAL A 160 -1.69 -13.04 7.52
C VAL A 160 -2.76 -13.87 8.21
N GLY A 161 -2.94 -13.66 9.53
CA GLY A 161 -4.08 -14.20 10.28
C GLY A 161 -5.42 -13.81 9.65
N ASN A 162 -5.65 -12.49 9.44
CA ASN A 162 -6.88 -11.96 8.85
C ASN A 162 -7.21 -12.65 7.52
N ALA A 163 -6.21 -12.76 6.63
CA ALA A 163 -6.38 -13.43 5.35
C ALA A 163 -6.73 -14.92 5.50
N LYS A 164 -5.98 -15.67 6.30
CA LYS A 164 -6.17 -17.11 6.53
C LYS A 164 -7.49 -17.46 7.21
N ASN A 165 -7.96 -16.62 8.12
CA ASN A 165 -9.20 -16.86 8.87
C ASN A 165 -10.45 -16.39 8.11
N VAL A 166 -10.34 -15.35 7.26
CA VAL A 166 -11.44 -14.93 6.37
C VAL A 166 -11.64 -15.87 5.19
N ALA A 167 -10.59 -16.43 4.61
CA ALA A 167 -10.70 -17.36 3.47
C ALA A 167 -11.71 -18.53 3.67
N PRO A 168 -11.72 -19.29 4.79
CA PRO A 168 -12.74 -20.31 5.04
C PRO A 168 -14.13 -19.74 5.32
N ILE A 169 -14.26 -18.53 5.88
CA ILE A 169 -15.55 -17.85 6.05
C ILE A 169 -16.19 -17.57 4.67
N LEU A 170 -15.39 -17.07 3.72
CA LEU A 170 -15.83 -16.84 2.35
C LEU A 170 -16.17 -18.14 1.62
N SER A 171 -15.30 -19.15 1.69
CA SER A 171 -15.51 -20.43 1.03
C SER A 171 -16.75 -21.17 1.56
N ASN A 172 -16.89 -21.30 2.89
CA ASN A 172 -18.07 -21.92 3.51
C ASN A 172 -19.35 -21.09 3.30
N GLY A 173 -19.22 -19.77 3.16
CA GLY A 173 -20.31 -18.86 2.80
C GLY A 173 -20.67 -18.84 1.31
N GLY A 174 -20.10 -19.72 0.49
CA GLY A 174 -20.37 -19.82 -0.95
C GLY A 174 -19.93 -18.61 -1.75
N LYS A 175 -18.97 -17.82 -1.25
CA LYS A 175 -18.52 -16.57 -1.87
C LYS A 175 -17.47 -16.82 -2.94
N ASN A 176 -17.55 -16.07 -4.04
CA ASN A 176 -16.64 -16.16 -5.18
C ASN A 176 -15.97 -14.82 -5.54
N GLY A 177 -16.25 -13.76 -4.78
CA GLY A 177 -15.54 -12.49 -4.86
C GLY A 177 -15.55 -11.70 -3.55
N ALA A 178 -14.65 -10.74 -3.43
CA ALA A 178 -14.53 -9.86 -2.27
C ALA A 178 -14.12 -8.44 -2.67
N ILE A 179 -14.69 -7.46 -1.95
CA ILE A 179 -14.19 -6.08 -1.91
C ILE A 179 -13.37 -5.96 -0.62
N LEU A 180 -12.06 -5.80 -0.72
CA LEU A 180 -11.13 -5.78 0.42
C LEU A 180 -10.82 -4.35 0.85
N ILE A 181 -11.10 -4.01 2.11
CA ILE A 181 -10.97 -2.66 2.67
C ILE A 181 -9.98 -2.65 3.83
N THR A 182 -8.97 -1.79 3.71
CA THR A 182 -7.99 -1.48 4.77
C THR A 182 -7.36 -0.10 4.48
N ALA A 183 -6.54 0.41 5.39
CA ALA A 183 -5.77 1.64 5.14
C ALA A 183 -4.84 1.47 3.93
N GLY A 184 -4.70 2.50 3.10
CA GLY A 184 -3.97 2.46 1.83
C GLY A 184 -2.50 2.03 1.97
N SER A 185 -1.86 2.37 3.10
CA SER A 185 -0.50 1.94 3.46
C SER A 185 -0.36 0.45 3.78
N HIS A 186 -1.45 -0.30 3.86
CA HIS A 186 -1.48 -1.75 4.07
C HIS A 186 -2.16 -2.50 2.91
N LEU A 187 -2.61 -1.79 1.87
CA LEU A 187 -3.53 -2.34 0.89
C LEU A 187 -2.87 -3.36 -0.04
N ARG A 188 -1.62 -3.14 -0.48
CA ARG A 188 -0.90 -4.10 -1.34
C ARG A 188 -0.60 -5.37 -0.55
N ARG A 189 -0.04 -5.20 0.65
CA ARG A 189 0.23 -6.32 1.57
C ARG A 189 -1.02 -7.15 1.88
N ALA A 190 -2.11 -6.51 2.29
CA ALA A 190 -3.37 -7.21 2.54
C ALA A 190 -3.91 -7.92 1.28
N THR A 191 -3.72 -7.35 0.08
CA THR A 191 -4.14 -7.97 -1.19
C THR A 191 -3.31 -9.21 -1.52
N VAL A 192 -1.99 -9.19 -1.28
CA VAL A 192 -1.13 -10.38 -1.43
C VAL A 192 -1.53 -11.46 -0.42
N ASP A 193 -1.59 -11.12 0.88
CA ASP A 193 -1.96 -12.07 1.94
C ASP A 193 -3.34 -12.72 1.65
N PHE A 194 -4.33 -11.90 1.27
CA PHE A 194 -5.68 -12.36 0.94
C PHE A 194 -5.72 -13.26 -0.29
N ARG A 195 -5.02 -12.92 -1.38
CA ARG A 195 -4.95 -13.75 -2.60
C ARG A 195 -4.11 -15.02 -2.42
N MET A 196 -3.15 -15.04 -1.49
CA MET A 196 -2.50 -16.28 -1.07
C MET A 196 -3.45 -17.19 -0.27
N ALA A 197 -4.26 -16.62 0.64
CA ALA A 197 -5.21 -17.38 1.45
C ALA A 197 -6.42 -17.92 0.65
N THR A 198 -6.90 -17.16 -0.34
CA THR A 198 -8.09 -17.50 -1.17
C THR A 198 -7.73 -18.16 -2.51
N GLY A 199 -6.45 -18.15 -2.89
CA GLY A 199 -5.95 -18.54 -4.21
C GLY A 199 -5.97 -17.38 -5.21
N SER A 200 -4.89 -17.21 -5.98
CA SER A 200 -4.61 -15.99 -6.76
C SER A 200 -5.64 -15.62 -7.84
N ALA A 201 -6.56 -16.53 -8.16
CA ALA A 201 -7.67 -16.35 -9.11
C ALA A 201 -9.00 -15.93 -8.45
N TYR A 202 -9.06 -15.78 -7.12
CA TYR A 202 -10.26 -15.31 -6.42
C TYR A 202 -10.54 -13.83 -6.74
N ASN A 203 -11.78 -13.52 -7.13
CA ASN A 203 -12.15 -12.17 -7.58
C ASN A 203 -11.99 -11.15 -6.44
N THR A 204 -11.03 -10.24 -6.56
CA THR A 204 -10.65 -9.33 -5.47
C THR A 204 -10.62 -7.90 -5.98
N ILE A 205 -11.40 -7.00 -5.36
CA ILE A 205 -11.37 -5.56 -5.59
C ILE A 205 -10.87 -4.89 -4.31
N SER A 206 -9.60 -4.49 -4.29
CA SER A 206 -9.00 -3.86 -3.10
C SER A 206 -9.18 -2.33 -3.15
N VAL A 207 -9.71 -1.76 -2.07
CA VAL A 207 -10.10 -0.35 -1.96
C VAL A 207 -9.46 0.25 -0.70
N PRO A 208 -8.71 1.37 -0.79
CA PRO A 208 -8.21 2.05 0.39
C PRO A 208 -9.35 2.67 1.20
N ALA A 209 -9.19 2.71 2.52
CA ALA A 209 -10.12 3.36 3.44
C ALA A 209 -10.16 4.88 3.22
N GLU A 210 -9.01 5.48 2.94
CA GLU A 210 -8.84 6.90 2.64
C GLU A 210 -9.41 7.24 1.25
N ASP A 211 -9.93 8.47 1.08
CA ASP A 211 -10.34 9.01 -0.23
C ASP A 211 -9.13 9.43 -1.10
N LYS A 212 -8.17 8.52 -1.27
CA LYS A 212 -6.98 8.69 -2.08
C LYS A 212 -6.52 7.36 -2.68
N ASP A 213 -6.37 7.34 -3.99
CA ASP A 213 -5.87 6.19 -4.74
C ASP A 213 -4.43 5.78 -4.34
N VAL A 214 -4.15 4.48 -4.38
CA VAL A 214 -2.82 3.90 -4.10
C VAL A 214 -2.12 3.57 -5.41
N THR A 215 -1.23 4.47 -5.85
CA THR A 215 -0.38 4.32 -7.03
C THR A 215 0.94 3.61 -6.69
N PRO A 216 1.69 3.09 -7.69
CA PRO A 216 3.12 2.86 -7.56
C PRO A 216 3.90 4.20 -7.39
N PRO A 217 5.19 4.18 -7.02
CA PRO A 217 6.00 3.02 -6.65
C PRO A 217 5.64 2.46 -5.27
N VAL A 218 6.01 1.20 -5.02
CA VAL A 218 5.83 0.55 -3.71
C VAL A 218 6.98 0.95 -2.77
N PRO A 219 6.72 1.28 -1.50
CA PRO A 219 7.77 1.48 -0.51
C PRO A 219 8.51 0.18 -0.19
N GLU A 220 9.84 0.24 -0.07
CA GLU A 220 10.67 -0.96 0.12
C GLU A 220 10.29 -1.77 1.38
N TRP A 221 9.86 -1.09 2.44
CA TRP A 221 9.38 -1.77 3.66
C TRP A 221 8.08 -2.57 3.43
N GLU A 222 7.22 -2.16 2.49
CA GLU A 222 5.98 -2.87 2.16
C GLU A 222 6.31 -4.11 1.32
N LYS A 223 7.22 -3.99 0.34
CA LYS A 223 7.78 -5.13 -0.41
C LYS A 223 8.42 -6.17 0.52
N THR A 224 9.35 -5.73 1.38
CA THR A 224 9.97 -6.57 2.41
C THR A 224 8.94 -7.23 3.34
N ALA A 225 7.84 -6.52 3.67
CA ALA A 225 6.77 -7.09 4.49
C ALA A 225 5.97 -8.18 3.76
N MET A 226 5.67 -8.00 2.47
CA MET A 226 5.02 -9.03 1.64
C MET A 226 5.91 -10.26 1.47
N GLU A 227 7.20 -10.08 1.15
CA GLU A 227 8.17 -11.18 1.01
C GLU A 227 8.42 -11.96 2.31
N ARG A 228 8.27 -11.32 3.46
CA ARG A 228 8.27 -12.00 4.77
C ARG A 228 7.01 -12.84 4.96
N ASP A 229 5.86 -12.31 4.57
CA ASP A 229 4.56 -12.90 4.87
C ASP A 229 4.18 -14.04 3.92
N LEU A 230 4.65 -14.01 2.67
CA LEU A 230 4.63 -15.16 1.75
C LEU A 230 5.21 -16.45 2.37
N LYS A 231 6.22 -16.33 3.25
CA LYS A 231 6.90 -17.48 3.89
C LYS A 231 6.03 -18.18 4.95
N GLN A 232 4.81 -17.70 5.15
CA GLN A 232 3.83 -18.27 6.05
C GLN A 232 2.73 -19.08 5.32
N PHE A 233 2.70 -19.07 3.98
CA PHE A 233 1.71 -19.76 3.14
C PHE A 233 2.29 -21.03 2.50
#